data_AF-A0A2N1DIE7-F1
#
_entry.id   AF-A0A2N1DIE7-F1
#
_cell.length_a   1.000
_cell.length_b   1.000
_cell.length_c   1.000
_cell.angle_alpha   90.00
_cell.angle_beta   90.00
_cell.angle_gamma   90.00
#
_symmetry.space_group_name_H-M   'P 1'
#
loop_
_entity.id
_entity.type
_entity.pdbx_description
1 polymer ?
#
loop_
_entity_poly.entity_id
_entity_poly.type
_entity_poly.pdbx_seq_one_letter_code
_entity_poly.pdbx_strand_id
1 'polypeptide(L)'
;MKSKRIHRIIGLLLVLPIIGWTFTGIIFFIKPGYEAAYDQLAVKTYPLEKSFTIPKSKEWTEVRLLKTILGYHLLVKTDNGFQHLDPISFQSKEIPVGLELTSLFNDSFSNKSERYGHVISSDNFKVITSKGIEISLNWSQLTLRQKGEDTKLINT
;
A
#
# COMPACT_ATOMS: atom_id res chain seq x y z
N MET A 1 23.54 -19.18 -53.70
CA MET A 1 24.29 -18.84 -52.47
C MET A 1 24.28 -20.04 -51.51
N LYS A 2 25.44 -20.47 -51.00
CA LYS A 2 25.62 -21.74 -50.27
C LYS A 2 24.70 -21.80 -49.03
N SER A 3 23.86 -22.83 -48.92
CA SER A 3 22.90 -23.08 -47.81
C SER A 3 23.46 -22.77 -46.40
N LYS A 4 24.73 -23.06 -46.16
CA LYS A 4 25.46 -22.72 -44.92
C LYS A 4 25.45 -21.22 -44.56
N ARG A 5 25.52 -20.31 -45.54
CA ARG A 5 25.44 -18.85 -45.30
C ARG A 5 24.03 -18.42 -44.91
N ILE A 6 23.01 -19.01 -45.55
CA ILE A 6 21.60 -18.70 -45.27
C ILE A 6 21.23 -19.15 -43.85
N HIS A 7 21.60 -20.39 -43.48
CA HIS A 7 21.38 -20.90 -42.13
C HIS A 7 22.06 -20.02 -41.06
N ARG A 8 23.29 -19.57 -41.31
CA ARG A 8 24.03 -18.67 -40.40
C ARG A 8 23.35 -17.31 -40.22
N ILE A 9 22.82 -16.73 -41.30
CA ILE A 9 22.10 -15.44 -41.24
C ILE A 9 20.80 -15.57 -40.47
N ILE A 10 20.02 -16.62 -40.73
CA ILE A 10 18.76 -16.89 -40.02
C ILE A 10 19.04 -17.12 -38.52
N GLY A 11 20.07 -17.90 -38.18
CA GLY A 11 20.48 -18.09 -36.79
C GLY A 11 20.83 -16.79 -36.08
N LEU A 12 21.59 -15.90 -36.72
CA LEU A 12 21.89 -14.56 -36.20
C LEU A 12 20.63 -13.71 -36.00
N LEU A 13 19.69 -13.78 -36.94
CA LEU A 13 18.44 -13.04 -36.88
C LEU A 13 17.56 -13.52 -35.72
N LEU A 14 17.57 -14.82 -35.42
CA LEU A 14 16.84 -15.41 -34.29
C LEU A 14 17.48 -15.12 -32.92
N VAL A 15 18.76 -14.73 -32.86
CA VAL A 15 19.43 -14.33 -31.61
C VAL A 15 19.13 -12.88 -31.24
N LEU A 16 18.88 -12.00 -32.22
CA LEU A 16 18.52 -10.60 -31.98
C LEU A 16 17.38 -10.39 -30.96
N PRO A 17 16.23 -11.11 -31.03
CA PRO A 17 15.19 -10.93 -30.03
C PRO A 17 15.67 -11.32 -28.62
N ILE A 18 16.50 -12.36 -28.47
CA ILE A 18 17.05 -12.76 -27.16
C ILE A 18 17.95 -11.65 -26.61
N ILE A 19 18.80 -11.05 -27.45
CA ILE A 19 19.63 -9.91 -27.06
C ILE A 19 18.75 -8.72 -26.62
N GLY A 20 17.69 -8.43 -27.38
CA GLY A 20 16.72 -7.39 -27.03
C GLY A 20 16.02 -7.64 -25.69
N TRP A 21 15.61 -8.87 -25.42
CA TRP A 21 15.04 -9.27 -24.12
C TRP A 21 16.05 -9.13 -22.97
N THR A 22 17.32 -9.50 -23.18
CA THR A 22 18.35 -9.32 -22.16
C THR A 22 18.60 -7.85 -21.85
N PHE A 23 18.71 -6.98 -22.87
CA PHE A 23 18.90 -5.55 -22.65
C PHE A 23 17.71 -4.91 -21.94
N THR A 24 16.49 -5.26 -22.32
CA THR A 24 15.29 -4.77 -21.61
C THR A 24 15.26 -5.27 -20.17
N GLY A 25 15.55 -6.55 -19.92
CA GLY A 25 15.67 -7.11 -18.57
C GLY A 25 16.71 -6.39 -17.71
N ILE A 26 17.87 -6.05 -18.26
CA ILE A 26 18.91 -5.27 -17.57
C ILE A 26 18.40 -3.87 -17.20
N ILE A 27 17.68 -3.19 -18.10
CA ILE A 27 17.09 -1.87 -17.81
C ILE A 27 16.09 -1.97 -16.65
N PHE A 28 15.26 -3.01 -16.63
CA PHE A 28 14.32 -3.27 -15.53
C PHE A 28 15.05 -3.54 -14.21
N PHE A 29 16.21 -4.21 -14.25
CA PHE A 29 16.98 -4.54 -13.04
C PHE A 29 17.76 -3.34 -12.49
N ILE A 30 18.32 -2.49 -13.36
CA ILE A 30 19.18 -1.37 -12.94
C ILE A 30 18.35 -0.15 -12.55
N LYS A 31 17.17 0.08 -13.13
CA LYS A 31 16.40 1.30 -12.87
C LYS A 31 15.70 1.23 -11.49
N PRO A 32 16.12 2.02 -10.50
CA PRO A 32 15.60 1.96 -9.12
C PRO A 32 14.15 2.48 -8.97
N GLY A 33 13.57 3.01 -10.04
CA GLY A 33 12.26 3.67 -9.98
C GLY A 33 11.06 2.73 -9.80
N TYR A 34 11.21 1.43 -10.05
CA TYR A 34 10.09 0.50 -9.95
C TYR A 34 9.78 0.08 -8.51
N GLU A 35 10.78 -0.05 -7.64
CA GLU A 35 10.55 -0.40 -6.23
C GLU A 35 9.63 0.62 -5.55
N ALA A 36 9.85 1.91 -5.81
CA ALA A 36 8.97 2.95 -5.33
C ALA A 36 7.51 2.78 -5.83
N ALA A 37 7.30 2.41 -7.10
CA ALA A 37 5.94 2.23 -7.63
C ALA A 37 5.17 1.08 -6.94
N TYR A 38 5.87 0.03 -6.51
CA TYR A 38 5.30 -1.13 -5.82
C TYR A 38 5.33 -1.06 -4.30
N ASP A 39 6.07 -0.10 -3.73
CA ASP A 39 6.17 0.09 -2.29
C ASP A 39 4.81 0.48 -1.72
N GLN A 40 4.22 -0.45 -0.97
CA GLN A 40 2.88 -0.31 -0.42
C GLN A 40 2.92 0.66 0.78
N LEU A 41 2.09 1.68 0.70
CA LEU A 41 1.86 2.57 1.83
C LEU A 41 1.01 1.84 2.88
N ALA A 42 1.55 1.72 4.09
CA ALA A 42 0.88 1.08 5.22
C ALA A 42 0.76 2.07 6.38
N VAL A 43 -0.25 1.86 7.23
CA VAL A 43 -0.37 2.60 8.49
C VAL A 43 0.76 2.17 9.42
N LYS A 44 1.42 3.13 10.05
CA LYS A 44 2.47 2.84 11.02
C LYS A 44 1.90 2.23 12.29
N THR A 45 2.46 1.09 12.68
CA THR A 45 2.05 0.33 13.86
C THR A 45 3.12 0.33 14.93
N TYR A 46 2.70 0.26 16.19
CA TYR A 46 3.56 0.21 17.37
C TYR A 46 3.42 -1.12 18.10
N PRO A 47 4.43 -1.51 18.91
CA PRO A 47 4.33 -2.67 19.79
C PRO A 47 3.13 -2.59 20.72
N LEU A 48 2.51 -3.75 21.00
CA LEU A 48 1.45 -3.86 21.99
C LEU A 48 2.08 -3.84 23.39
N GLU A 49 1.74 -2.83 24.19
CA GLU A 49 2.24 -2.67 25.57
C GLU A 49 1.24 -3.16 26.62
N LYS A 50 -0.01 -3.41 26.21
CA LYS A 50 -1.10 -3.87 27.08
C LYS A 50 -1.59 -5.23 26.62
N SER A 51 -1.91 -6.08 27.58
CA SER A 51 -2.62 -7.35 27.32
C SER A 51 -4.11 -7.10 27.19
N PHE A 52 -4.73 -7.75 26.21
CA PHE A 52 -6.17 -7.68 25.98
C PHE A 52 -6.76 -9.10 26.00
N THR A 53 -7.92 -9.25 26.62
CA THR A 53 -8.67 -10.51 26.58
C THR A 53 -9.68 -10.41 25.44
N ILE A 54 -9.44 -11.16 24.38
CA ILE A 54 -10.33 -11.18 23.21
C ILE A 54 -11.41 -12.25 23.43
N PRO A 55 -12.71 -11.92 23.36
CA PRO A 55 -13.78 -12.88 23.53
C PRO A 55 -13.78 -13.89 22.38
N LYS A 56 -14.17 -15.13 22.70
CA LYS A 56 -14.42 -16.13 21.66
C LYS A 56 -15.73 -15.79 20.95
N SER A 57 -15.66 -15.47 19.66
CA SER A 57 -16.82 -15.30 18.80
C SER A 57 -16.83 -16.39 17.72
N LYS A 58 -18.01 -16.95 17.43
CA LYS A 58 -18.19 -17.87 16.30
C LYS A 58 -18.29 -17.16 14.96
N GLU A 59 -18.56 -15.85 14.99
CA GLU A 59 -18.77 -15.03 13.79
C GLU A 59 -17.47 -14.42 13.26
N TRP A 60 -16.41 -14.46 14.04
CA TRP A 60 -15.12 -13.87 13.67
C TRP A 60 -14.27 -14.89 12.92
N THR A 61 -13.97 -14.58 11.66
CA THR A 61 -13.10 -15.37 10.80
C THR A 61 -11.64 -14.91 10.91
N GLU A 62 -11.42 -13.62 11.19
CA GLU A 62 -10.10 -13.03 11.40
C GLU A 62 -10.17 -12.01 12.54
N VAL A 63 -9.11 -11.96 13.36
CA VAL A 63 -8.95 -10.96 14.42
C VAL A 63 -7.53 -10.39 14.32
N ARG A 64 -7.42 -9.06 14.26
CA ARG A 64 -6.14 -8.35 14.30
C ARG A 64 -6.20 -7.27 15.38
N LEU A 65 -5.26 -7.33 16.31
CA LEU A 65 -5.06 -6.33 17.35
C LEU A 65 -3.79 -5.54 17.03
N LEU A 66 -3.93 -4.22 16.92
CA LEU A 66 -2.87 -3.31 16.51
C LEU A 66 -2.87 -2.04 17.36
N LYS A 67 -1.72 -1.39 17.43
CA LYS A 67 -1.56 -0.06 18.05
C LYS A 67 -1.07 0.93 16.99
N THR A 68 -1.69 2.09 16.90
CA THR A 68 -1.21 3.26 16.13
C THR A 68 -1.04 4.47 17.04
N ILE A 69 -0.70 5.63 16.49
CA ILE A 69 -0.71 6.91 17.22
C ILE A 69 -2.10 7.24 17.81
N LEU A 70 -3.18 6.72 17.22
CA LEU A 70 -4.56 6.90 17.70
C LEU A 70 -4.96 5.88 18.79
N GLY A 71 -4.02 5.06 19.26
CA GLY A 71 -4.24 4.07 20.31
C GLY A 71 -4.43 2.66 19.76
N TYR A 72 -5.26 1.86 20.45
CA TYR A 72 -5.42 0.44 20.14
C TYR A 72 -6.65 0.19 19.26
N HIS A 73 -6.52 -0.76 18.35
CA HIS A 73 -7.49 -1.07 17.29
C HIS A 73 -7.73 -2.57 17.26
N LEU A 74 -9.00 -2.99 17.35
CA LEU A 74 -9.41 -4.36 17.14
C LEU A 74 -10.12 -4.47 15.80
N LEU A 75 -9.47 -5.01 14.80
CA LEU A 75 -10.07 -5.28 13.50
C LEU A 75 -10.57 -6.71 13.47
N VAL A 76 -11.84 -6.90 13.19
CA VAL A 76 -12.44 -8.23 13.08
C VAL A 76 -13.07 -8.38 11.70
N LYS A 77 -12.92 -9.58 11.12
CA LYS A 77 -13.59 -9.94 9.88
C LYS A 77 -14.70 -10.92 10.20
N THR A 78 -15.90 -10.60 9.77
CA THR A 78 -17.08 -11.47 9.84
C THR A 78 -17.54 -11.83 8.44
N ASP A 79 -18.54 -12.70 8.33
CA ASP A 79 -19.15 -13.03 7.04
C ASP A 79 -19.77 -11.81 6.34
N ASN A 80 -20.15 -10.80 7.13
CA ASN A 80 -20.74 -9.54 6.65
C ASN A 80 -19.70 -8.46 6.33
N GLY A 81 -18.40 -8.73 6.53
CA GLY A 81 -17.30 -7.81 6.20
C GLY A 81 -16.41 -7.44 7.38
N PHE A 82 -15.68 -6.34 7.25
CA PHE A 82 -14.75 -5.88 8.28
C PHE A 82 -15.44 -4.93 9.27
N GLN A 83 -15.17 -5.15 10.55
CA GLN A 83 -15.58 -4.25 11.62
C GLN A 83 -14.35 -3.77 12.38
N HIS A 84 -14.35 -2.49 12.72
CA HIS A 84 -13.29 -1.88 13.51
C HIS A 84 -13.86 -1.56 14.88
N LEU A 85 -13.37 -2.26 15.89
CA LEU A 85 -13.84 -2.20 17.26
C LEU A 85 -12.78 -1.60 18.17
N ASP A 86 -13.23 -1.06 19.30
CA ASP A 86 -12.36 -0.78 20.42
C ASP A 86 -12.06 -2.07 21.21
N PRO A 87 -10.78 -2.38 21.52
CA PRO A 87 -10.41 -3.64 22.17
C PRO A 87 -10.81 -3.74 23.65
N ILE A 88 -11.31 -2.66 24.26
CA ILE A 88 -11.77 -2.65 25.66
C ILE A 88 -13.30 -2.74 25.70
N SER A 89 -14.00 -1.90 24.94
CA SER A 89 -15.48 -1.84 24.98
C SER A 89 -16.16 -2.78 23.98
N PHE A 90 -15.42 -3.28 22.97
CA PHE A 90 -15.93 -4.04 21.83
C PHE A 90 -17.01 -3.30 21.02
N GLN A 91 -17.14 -1.99 21.20
CA GLN A 91 -18.00 -1.14 20.40
C GLN A 91 -17.28 -0.68 19.13
N SER A 92 -18.05 -0.27 18.12
CA SER A 92 -17.49 0.31 16.90
C SER A 92 -16.57 1.48 17.24
N LYS A 93 -15.34 1.44 16.74
CA LYS A 93 -14.38 2.51 16.98
C LYS A 93 -14.78 3.74 16.19
N GLU A 94 -14.79 4.89 16.87
CA GLU A 94 -15.13 6.17 16.27
C GLU A 94 -14.19 6.50 15.11
N ILE A 95 -14.75 7.18 14.10
CA ILE A 95 -14.00 7.63 12.94
C ILE A 95 -13.17 8.85 13.34
N PRO A 96 -11.85 8.85 13.12
CA PRO A 96 -11.01 9.99 13.46
C PRO A 96 -11.34 11.17 12.54
N VAL A 97 -11.38 12.38 13.10
CA VAL A 97 -11.69 13.61 12.36
C VAL A 97 -10.64 14.70 12.60
N GLY A 98 -10.45 15.57 11.62
CA GLY A 98 -9.59 16.74 11.71
C GLY A 98 -8.13 16.43 12.07
N LEU A 99 -7.72 16.82 13.29
CA LEU A 99 -6.34 16.71 13.75
C LEU A 99 -5.88 15.26 13.97
N GLU A 100 -6.77 14.38 14.43
CA GLU A 100 -6.44 12.98 14.67
C GLU A 100 -6.11 12.26 13.36
N LEU A 101 -6.97 12.46 12.35
CA LEU A 101 -6.78 11.91 11.02
C LEU A 101 -5.45 12.41 10.43
N THR A 102 -5.20 13.71 10.51
CA THR A 102 -3.96 14.33 10.01
C THR A 102 -2.73 13.75 10.72
N SER A 103 -2.83 13.52 12.03
CA SER A 103 -1.75 12.90 12.82
C SER A 103 -1.47 11.46 12.39
N LEU A 104 -2.51 10.66 12.12
CA LEU A 104 -2.37 9.29 11.64
C LEU A 104 -1.65 9.24 10.28
N PHE A 105 -2.02 10.13 9.35
CA PHE A 105 -1.37 10.22 8.04
C PHE A 105 0.08 10.68 8.16
N ASN A 106 0.34 11.76 8.88
CA ASN A 106 1.70 12.28 9.07
C ASN A 106 2.61 11.25 9.76
N ASP A 107 2.10 10.50 10.74
CA ASP A 107 2.85 9.41 11.37
C ASP A 107 3.13 8.27 10.38
N SER A 108 2.15 7.90 9.55
CA SER A 108 2.33 6.91 8.48
C SER A 108 3.36 7.34 7.42
N PHE A 109 3.53 8.64 7.23
CA PHE A 109 4.52 9.20 6.29
C PHE A 109 5.91 9.41 6.91
N SER A 110 6.07 9.26 8.23
CA SER A 110 7.31 9.65 8.93
C SER A 110 8.56 8.97 8.36
N ASN A 111 8.42 7.70 7.97
CA ASN A 111 9.53 6.89 7.45
C ASN A 111 9.74 7.06 5.94
N LYS A 112 8.85 7.81 5.26
CA LYS A 112 8.83 8.00 3.80
C LYS A 112 8.54 9.47 3.45
N SER A 113 9.02 10.39 4.28
CA SER A 113 8.76 11.83 4.17
C SER A 113 9.29 12.43 2.86
N GLU A 114 10.38 11.90 2.32
CA GLU A 114 10.93 12.31 1.02
C GLU A 114 9.92 12.13 -0.12
N ARG A 115 9.15 11.03 -0.08
CA ARG A 115 8.18 10.66 -1.12
C ARG A 115 6.82 11.33 -0.95
N TYR A 116 6.29 11.32 0.27
CA TYR A 116 4.93 11.79 0.51
C TYR A 116 4.90 13.24 0.99
N GLY A 117 5.95 13.73 1.66
CA GLY A 117 5.95 15.06 2.27
C GLY A 117 5.03 15.12 3.48
N HIS A 118 4.19 16.17 3.53
CA HIS A 118 3.22 16.41 4.59
C HIS A 118 1.81 16.55 4.02
N VAL A 119 0.78 16.37 4.86
CA VAL A 119 -0.63 16.58 4.48
C VAL A 119 -0.90 18.08 4.28
N ILE A 120 -1.41 18.47 3.10
CA ILE A 120 -1.85 19.84 2.80
C ILE A 120 -3.35 20.00 3.03
N SER A 121 -4.13 19.02 2.59
CA SER A 121 -5.58 19.00 2.78
C SER A 121 -6.04 17.63 3.22
N SER A 122 -7.11 17.63 4.03
CA SER A 122 -7.81 16.42 4.45
C SER A 122 -9.30 16.62 4.25
N ASP A 123 -9.94 15.64 3.61
CA ASP A 123 -11.38 15.56 3.46
C ASP A 123 -11.82 14.12 3.76
N ASN A 124 -12.51 13.94 4.88
CA ASN A 124 -13.00 12.67 5.43
C ASN A 124 -11.93 11.58 5.61
N PHE A 125 -11.64 10.85 4.55
CA PHE A 125 -10.64 9.77 4.53
C PHE A 125 -9.62 9.94 3.42
N LYS A 126 -9.61 11.08 2.76
CA LYS A 126 -8.72 11.40 1.67
C LYS A 126 -7.82 12.55 2.08
N VAL A 127 -6.54 12.41 1.79
CA VAL A 127 -5.57 13.47 1.97
C VAL A 127 -4.82 13.72 0.69
N ILE A 128 -4.50 14.98 0.46
CA ILE A 128 -3.57 15.39 -0.59
C ILE A 128 -2.28 15.80 0.09
N THR A 129 -1.18 15.19 -0.33
CA THR A 129 0.13 15.50 0.21
C THR A 129 0.80 16.64 -0.57
N SER A 130 1.87 17.22 0.00
CA SER A 130 2.66 18.27 -0.65
C SER A 130 3.40 17.84 -1.92
N LYS A 131 3.41 16.53 -2.19
CA LYS A 131 3.93 15.95 -3.44
C LYS A 131 2.82 15.67 -4.46
N GLY A 132 1.59 16.12 -4.20
CA GLY A 132 0.45 15.98 -5.11
C GLY A 132 -0.14 14.57 -5.16
N ILE A 133 0.18 13.71 -4.19
CA ILE A 133 -0.31 12.33 -4.13
C ILE A 133 -1.64 12.32 -3.36
N GLU A 134 -2.68 11.73 -3.95
CA GLU A 134 -3.94 11.46 -3.26
C GLU A 134 -3.80 10.15 -2.49
N ILE A 135 -4.09 10.17 -1.19
CA ILE A 135 -4.07 8.98 -0.35
C ILE A 135 -5.42 8.85 0.32
N SER A 136 -5.98 7.65 0.28
CA SER A 136 -7.24 7.31 0.92
C SER A 136 -7.02 6.29 2.04
N LEU A 137 -7.75 6.47 3.14
CA LEU A 137 -7.79 5.56 4.28
C LEU A 137 -9.06 4.72 4.22
N ASN A 138 -8.91 3.41 4.28
CA ASN A 138 -10.03 2.54 4.64
C ASN A 138 -10.01 2.32 6.15
N TRP A 139 -10.88 3.03 6.88
CA TRP A 139 -10.94 2.94 8.34
C TRP A 139 -11.29 1.55 8.87
N SER A 140 -12.19 0.83 8.19
CA SER A 140 -12.64 -0.50 8.62
C SER A 140 -11.54 -1.56 8.62
N GLN A 141 -10.54 -1.39 7.75
CA GLN A 141 -9.42 -2.32 7.59
C GLN A 141 -8.09 -1.74 8.07
N LEU A 142 -8.07 -0.44 8.40
CA LEU A 142 -6.89 0.37 8.71
C LEU A 142 -5.80 0.26 7.63
N THR A 143 -6.19 0.39 6.36
CA THR A 143 -5.28 0.31 5.21
C THR A 143 -5.24 1.63 4.45
N LEU A 144 -4.06 1.99 3.95
CA LEU A 144 -3.87 3.16 3.09
C LEU A 144 -3.81 2.74 1.63
N ARG A 145 -4.39 3.54 0.75
CA ARG A 145 -4.29 3.39 -0.70
C ARG A 145 -3.87 4.70 -1.33
N GLN A 146 -2.83 4.66 -2.15
CA GLN A 146 -2.38 5.81 -2.92
C GLN A 146 -2.99 5.80 -4.32
N LYS A 147 -3.27 6.98 -4.85
CA LYS A 147 -3.63 7.21 -6.24
C LYS A 147 -2.73 8.33 -6.78
N GLY A 148 -1.87 7.97 -7.73
CA GLY A 148 -1.00 8.93 -8.43
C GLY A 148 -1.62 9.46 -9.71
N GLU A 149 -0.98 10.44 -10.33
CA GLU A 149 -1.34 10.94 -11.66
C GLU A 149 -1.35 9.83 -12.71
N ASP A 150 -0.32 8.98 -12.71
CA ASP A 150 -0.19 7.86 -13.66
C ASP A 150 -1.35 6.85 -13.55
N THR A 151 -1.98 6.72 -12.38
CA THR A 151 -3.11 5.81 -12.14
C THR A 151 -4.45 6.39 -12.62
N LYS A 152 -4.53 7.69 -12.93
CA LYS A 152 -5.75 8.33 -13.44
C LYS A 152 -6.08 7.86 -14.86
N LEU A 153 -5.07 7.60 -15.69
CA LEU A 153 -5.24 7.21 -17.10
C LEU A 153 -5.61 5.72 -17.28
N ILE A 154 -5.27 4.87 -16.31
CA ILE A 154 -5.40 3.40 -16.44
C ILE A 154 -6.79 2.90 -16.03
N ASN A 155 -7.52 3.62 -15.16
CA ASN A 155 -8.82 3.19 -14.64
C ASN A 155 -10.00 3.97 -15.25
N THR A 156 -9.95 4.21 -16.57
CA THR A 156 -11.09 4.77 -17.33
C THR A 156 -11.99 3.63 -17.78
#